data_AF-A0A3R7E208-F1
#
_entry.id   AF-A0A3R7E208-F1
#
_cell.length_a   1.000
_cell.length_b   1.000
_cell.length_c   1.000
_cell.angle_alpha   90.00
_cell.angle_beta   90.00
_cell.angle_gamma   90.00
#
_symmetry.space_group_name_H-M   'P 1'
#
loop_
_entity.id
_entity.type
_entity.pdbx_description
1 polymer ?
#
loop_
_entity_poly.entity_id
_entity_poly.type
_entity_poly.pdbx_seq_one_letter_code
_entity_poly.pdbx_strand_id
1 'polypeptide(L)' 'MVSSVVVLLIAALLIQFPIAVLVYVDARRLDLERPAMYSLGILSVPLAGWVVVLWYLSQRSELPRADEATADSD' A
#
# COMPACT_ATOMS: atom_id res chain seq x y z
N MET A 1 -2.69 -21.67 16.14
CA MET A 1 -3.46 -20.50 16.63
C MET A 1 -3.12 -19.32 15.73
N VAL A 2 -4.11 -18.62 15.18
CA VAL A 2 -3.88 -17.41 14.37
C VAL A 2 -3.60 -16.26 15.35
N SER A 3 -2.55 -15.47 15.10
CA SER A 3 -2.20 -14.32 15.95
C SER A 3 -3.28 -13.24 15.86
N SER A 4 -3.60 -12.59 16.98
CA SER A 4 -4.55 -11.46 17.03
C SER A 4 -4.17 -10.34 16.06
N VAL A 5 -2.86 -10.13 15.83
CA VAL A 5 -2.37 -9.16 14.85
C VAL A 5 -2.82 -9.52 13.44
N VAL A 6 -2.72 -10.80 13.06
CA VAL A 6 -3.16 -11.28 11.74
C VAL A 6 -4.66 -11.11 11.57
N VAL A 7 -5.44 -11.39 12.62
CA VAL A 7 -6.89 -11.17 12.61
C VAL A 7 -7.24 -9.69 12.39
N LEU A 8 -6.56 -8.77 13.08
CA LEU A 8 -6.76 -7.33 12.93
C LEU A 8 -6.41 -6.84 11.51
N LEU A 9 -5.32 -7.36 10.92
CA LEU A 9 -4.94 -7.02 9.56
C LEU A 9 -5.98 -7.49 8.54
N ILE A 10 -6.51 -8.71 8.69
CA ILE A 10 -7.57 -9.23 7.82
C ILE A 10 -8.84 -8.38 8.00
N ALA A 11 -9.24 -8.07 9.23
CA ALA A 11 -10.40 -7.22 9.49
C ALA A 11 -10.25 -5.82 8.86
N ALA A 12 -9.06 -5.22 8.98
CA ALA A 12 -8.76 -3.93 8.36
C ALA A 12 -8.86 -3.99 6.82
N LEU A 13 -8.37 -5.05 6.17
CA LEU A 13 -8.53 -5.27 4.73
C LEU A 13 -10.00 -5.42 4.33
N LEU A 14 -10.79 -6.17 5.12
CA LEU A 14 -12.21 -6.37 4.82
C LEU A 14 -13.04 -5.09 4.99
N ILE A 15 -12.69 -4.24 5.96
CA ILE A 15 -13.35 -2.94 6.19
C ILE A 15 -13.10 -1.95 5.04
N GLN A 16 -12.05 -2.12 4.23
CA GLN A 16 -11.81 -1.25 3.07
C GLN A 16 -12.89 -1.38 2.00
N PHE A 17 -13.50 -2.55 1.82
CA PHE A 17 -14.57 -2.75 0.85
C PHE A 17 -15.82 -1.88 1.11
N PRO A 18 -16.45 -1.89 2.31
CA PRO A 18 -17.58 -1.02 2.58
C PRO A 18 -17.20 0.46 2.53
N ILE A 19 -15.99 0.84 2.97
CA ILE A 19 -15.50 2.24 2.85
C ILE A 19 -15.39 2.65 1.37
N ALA A 20 -14.82 1.81 0.51
CA ALA A 20 -14.69 2.09 -0.91
C ALA A 20 -16.05 2.28 -1.59
N VAL A 21 -17.06 1.46 -1.22
CA VAL A 21 -18.43 1.61 -1.72
C VAL A 21 -19.06 2.92 -1.25
N LEU A 22 -18.93 3.24 0.04
CA LEU A 22 -19.47 4.49 0.61
C LEU A 22 -18.90 5.70 -0.12
N VAL A 23 -17.58 5.75 -0.27
CA VAL A 23 -16.89 6.87 -0.93
C VAL A 23 -17.23 6.95 -2.42
N TYR A 24 -17.38 5.81 -3.11
CA TYR A 24 -17.81 5.81 -4.51
C TYR A 24 -19.21 6.40 -4.68
N VAL A 25 -20.16 5.99 -3.83
CA VAL A 25 -21.54 6.50 -3.88
C VAL A 25 -21.57 7.99 -3.57
N ASP A 26 -20.83 8.43 -2.56
CA ASP A 26 -20.74 9.85 -2.20
C ASP A 26 -20.10 10.70 -3.31
N ALA A 27 -18.97 10.26 -3.87
CA ALA A 27 -18.31 10.91 -4.99
C ALA A 27 -19.21 11.00 -6.24
N ARG A 28 -20.05 9.98 -6.48
CA ARG A 28 -21.05 10.00 -7.55
C ARG A 28 -22.19 10.98 -7.26
N ARG A 29 -22.58 11.16 -6.00
CA ARG A 29 -23.60 12.17 -5.60
C ARG A 29 -23.07 13.60 -5.76
N LEU A 30 -21.77 13.80 -5.59
CA LEU A 30 -21.09 15.09 -5.74
C LEU A 30 -20.66 15.40 -7.19
N ASP A 31 -20.99 14.54 -8.15
CA ASP A 31 -20.64 14.66 -9.58
C ASP A 31 -19.14 14.89 -9.83
N LEU A 32 -18.29 14.22 -9.04
CA LEU A 32 -16.84 14.27 -9.25
C LEU A 32 -16.47 13.57 -10.57
N GLU A 33 -15.49 14.10 -11.29
CA GLU A 33 -15.10 13.62 -12.63
C GLU A 33 -14.72 12.14 -12.68
N ARG A 34 -14.15 11.59 -11.58
CA ARG A 34 -13.68 10.18 -11.53
C ARG A 34 -13.97 9.51 -10.18
N PRO A 35 -15.23 9.18 -9.87
CA PRO A 35 -15.61 8.55 -8.59
C PRO A 35 -14.91 7.21 -8.37
N ALA A 36 -14.68 6.46 -9.46
CA ALA A 36 -14.00 5.17 -9.43
C ALA A 36 -12.54 5.26 -8.95
N MET A 37 -11.84 6.38 -9.18
CA MET A 37 -10.45 6.56 -8.73
C MET A 37 -10.34 6.60 -7.21
N TYR A 38 -11.34 7.19 -6.52
CA TYR A 38 -11.36 7.23 -5.06
C TYR A 38 -11.55 5.83 -4.46
N SER A 39 -12.50 5.05 -4.98
CA SER A 39 -12.69 3.66 -4.55
C SER A 39 -11.49 2.78 -4.84
N LEU A 40 -10.87 2.95 -6.02
CA LEU A 40 -9.67 2.21 -6.39
C LEU A 40 -8.50 2.58 -5.48
N GLY A 41 -8.32 3.87 -5.16
CA GLY A 41 -7.31 4.31 -4.20
C GLY A 41 -7.45 3.59 -2.86
N ILE A 42 -8.66 3.54 -2.30
CA ILE A 42 -8.93 2.88 -1.01
C ILE A 42 -8.60 1.38 -1.05
N LEU A 43 -9.01 0.68 -2.11
CA LEU A 43 -8.76 -0.75 -2.26
C LEU A 43 -7.30 -1.08 -2.60
N SER A 44 -6.58 -0.14 -3.21
CA SER A 44 -5.22 -0.36 -3.72
C SER A 44 -4.13 -0.06 -2.70
N VAL A 45 -4.41 0.70 -1.63
CA VAL A 45 -3.41 1.08 -0.59
C VAL A 45 -2.61 -0.13 -0.06
N PRO A 46 -3.22 -1.29 0.28
CA PRO A 46 -2.45 -2.46 0.71
C PRO A 46 -1.57 -3.07 -0.38
N LEU A 47 -2.01 -2.99 -1.65
CA LEU A 47 -1.31 -3.54 -2.81
C LEU A 47 -0.18 -2.62 -3.31
N ALA A 48 -0.32 -1.31 -3.14
CA ALA A 48 0.69 -0.34 -3.52
C ALA A 48 2.01 -0.57 -2.76
N GLY A 49 1.93 -0.98 -1.49
CA GLY A 49 3.10 -1.37 -0.70
C GLY A 49 3.88 -2.53 -1.32
N TRP A 50 3.20 -3.51 -1.91
CA TRP A 50 3.85 -4.64 -2.59
C TRP A 50 4.60 -4.21 -3.85
N VAL A 51 4.07 -3.26 -4.62
CA VAL A 51 4.78 -2.70 -5.78
C VAL A 51 6.08 -2.04 -5.35
N VAL A 52 6.06 -1.27 -4.26
CA VAL A 52 7.25 -0.64 -3.69
C VAL A 52 8.25 -1.69 -3.22
N VAL A 53 7.81 -2.75 -2.54
CA VAL A 53 8.69 -3.84 -2.10
C VAL A 53 9.35 -4.53 -3.28
N LEU A 54 8.61 -4.86 -4.34
CA LEU A 54 9.16 -5.52 -5.53
C LEU A 54 10.16 -4.63 -6.26
N TRP A 55 9.83 -3.35 -6.42
CA TRP A 55 10.72 -2.37 -7.02
C TRP A 55 12.00 -2.20 -6.19
N TYR A 56 11.87 -2.05 -4.86
CA TYR A 56 13.01 -2.00 -3.95
C TYR A 56 13.89 -3.26 -4.07
N LEU A 57 13.29 -4.45 -4.05
CA LEU A 57 14.03 -5.71 -4.18
C LEU A 57 14.76 -5.86 -5.52
N SER A 58 14.24 -5.26 -6.59
CA SER A 58 14.90 -5.23 -7.89
C SER A 58 16.14 -4.34 -7.90
N GLN A 59 16.11 -3.21 -7.17
CA GLN A 59 17.23 -2.26 -7.11
C GLN A 59 18.18 -2.51 -5.94
N ARG A 60 17.82 -3.37 -4.98
CA ARG A 60 18.58 -3.55 -3.73
C ARG A 60 20.06 -3.89 -3.93
N SER A 61 20.42 -4.52 -5.04
CA SER A 61 21.79 -4.90 -5.36
C SER A 61 22.66 -3.71 -5.81
N GLU A 62 22.03 -2.63 -6.25
CA GLU A 62 22.66 -1.40 -6.74
C GLU A 62 22.72 -0.30 -5.67
N LEU A 63 22.11 -0.53 -4.50
CA LEU A 63 22.10 0.42 -3.40
C LEU A 63 23.43 0.36 -2.63
N PRO A 64 24.00 1.52 -2.24
CA PRO A 64 25.23 1.56 -1.44
C PRO A 64 25.10 0.78 -0.14
N ARG A 65 26.07 -0.09 0.14
CA ARG A 65 26.13 -0.83 1.40
C ARG A 65 26.92 -0.05 2.46
N ALA A 66 26.45 -0.10 3.71
CA ALA A 66 27.13 0.54 4.83
C ALA A 66 28.59 0.06 4.98
N ASP A 67 28.85 -1.21 4.65
CA ASP A 67 30.16 -1.85 4.77
C ASP A 67 31.16 -1.36 3.70
N GLU A 68 30.67 -0.87 2.56
CA GLU A 68 31.51 -0.36 1.46
C GLU A 68 31.88 1.12 1.69
N ALA A 69 31.03 1.88 2.39
CA ALA A 69 31.27 3.29 2.71
C ALA A 69 32.38 3.51 3.76
N THR A 70 32.65 2.51 4.61
CA THR A 70 33.72 2.59 5.63
C THR A 70 35.09 2.20 5.07
N ALA A 71 35.14 1.40 3.99
CA ALA A 71 36.40 0.93 3.39
C ALA A 71 37.10 1.98 2.50
N ASP A 72 36.39 3.01 2.03
CA ASP A 72 36.94 4.10 1.21
C ASP A 72 37.40 5.32 2.05
N SER A 73 37.32 5.21 3.38
CA SER A 73 37.64 6.30 4.33
C SER A 73 38.93 6.08 5.14
N ASP A 74 39.61 4.93 4.96
CA ASP A 74 40.86 4.53 5.63
C ASP A 74 42.03 4.43 4.63
#